data_AF-A0A7I9WBI4-F1
#
_entry.id   AF-A0A7I9WBI4-F1
#
_cell.length_a   1.000
_cell.length_b   1.000
_cell.length_c   1.000
_cell.angle_alpha   90.00
_cell.angle_beta   90.00
_cell.angle_gamma   90.00
#
_symmetry.space_group_name_H-M   'P 1'
#
loop_
_entity.id
_entity.type
_entity.pdbx_description
1 polymer ?
#
loop_
_entity_poly.entity_id
_entity_poly.type
_entity_poly.pdbx_seq_one_letter_code
_entity_poly.pdbx_strand_id
1 'polypeptide(L)'
;MIGVYAATASGGMGSFDMRQLVERTATVDPQLLNVMFVGFMFAFAVKAPMWPLHSWLPGVAQHAKPTTAVLMMAVVDKVGTYAMLRYCLQLFPDASKSFAPVISALAVVTIIYSAIVAIGQTDVMRLIAYVSISHYGFIVLGIFAMTSQGQSARRCTWSTMASPPPR
;
A
#
# COMPACT_ATOMS: atom_id res chain seq x y z
N MET A 1 9.91 3.49 -8.91
CA MET A 1 10.33 4.90 -9.10
C MET A 1 11.14 5.11 -10.37
N ILE A 2 12.23 4.37 -10.62
CA ILE A 2 13.04 4.53 -11.84
C ILE A 2 12.21 4.34 -13.12
N GLY A 3 11.31 3.34 -13.17
CA GLY A 3 10.40 3.15 -14.32
C GLY A 3 9.47 4.35 -14.57
N VAL A 4 8.90 4.94 -13.51
CA VAL A 4 8.04 6.13 -13.62
C VAL A 4 8.85 7.34 -14.08
N TYR A 5 10.07 7.50 -13.57
CA TYR A 5 11.01 8.52 -14.03
C TYR A 5 11.30 8.35 -15.53
N ALA A 6 11.67 7.15 -15.98
CA ALA A 6 11.97 6.90 -17.39
C ALA A 6 10.77 7.17 -18.31
N ALA A 7 9.56 6.80 -17.87
CA ALA A 7 8.33 7.04 -18.63
C ALA A 7 7.93 8.52 -18.68
N THR A 8 8.27 9.31 -17.67
CA THR A 8 7.96 10.76 -17.59
C THR A 8 9.09 11.66 -18.09
N ALA A 9 10.29 11.11 -18.30
CA ALA A 9 11.46 11.78 -18.85
C ALA A 9 11.51 11.76 -20.40
N SER A 10 10.62 11.02 -21.07
CA SER A 10 10.57 10.95 -22.53
C SER A 10 10.26 12.29 -23.23
N GLY A 11 9.82 13.31 -22.47
CA GLY A 11 9.59 14.68 -22.93
C GLY A 11 10.54 15.75 -22.39
N GLY A 12 11.64 15.39 -21.70
CA GLY A 12 12.61 16.34 -21.14
C GLY A 12 13.29 15.81 -19.87
N MET A 13 13.99 16.68 -19.11
CA MET A 13 14.63 16.25 -17.86
C MET A 13 13.57 15.72 -16.87
N GLY A 14 13.68 14.45 -16.49
CA GLY A 14 12.75 13.83 -15.55
C GLY A 14 12.89 14.42 -14.15
N SER A 15 11.83 14.33 -13.36
CA SER A 15 11.78 14.83 -11.98
C SER A 15 11.31 13.74 -11.03
N PHE A 16 11.80 13.78 -9.79
CA PHE A 16 11.29 12.95 -8.69
C PHE A 16 10.27 13.70 -7.82
N ASP A 17 9.93 14.95 -8.18
CA ASP A 17 8.87 15.69 -7.51
C ASP A 17 7.53 15.00 -7.77
N MET A 18 6.88 14.57 -6.69
CA MET A 18 5.62 13.86 -6.73
C MET A 18 4.51 14.65 -7.45
N ARG A 19 4.47 15.98 -7.31
CA ARG A 19 3.45 16.83 -7.96
C ARG A 19 3.63 16.79 -9.47
N GLN A 20 4.86 16.97 -9.93
CA GLN A 20 5.20 16.91 -11.36
C GLN A 20 4.97 15.50 -11.93
N LEU A 21 5.25 14.45 -11.15
CA LEU A 21 5.00 13.07 -11.57
C LEU A 21 3.51 12.81 -11.78
N VAL A 22 2.63 13.24 -10.87
CA VAL A 22 1.18 13.06 -11.01
C VAL A 22 0.62 13.76 -12.25
N GLU A 23 1.13 14.95 -12.58
CA GLU A 23 0.75 15.68 -13.79
C GLU A 23 1.24 14.98 -15.05
N ARG A 24 2.50 14.51 -15.06
CA ARG A 24 3.13 13.88 -16.22
C ARG A 24 2.67 12.45 -16.46
N THR A 25 2.20 11.72 -15.44
CA THR A 25 1.64 10.38 -15.66
C THR A 25 0.34 10.42 -16.45
N ALA A 26 -0.34 11.57 -16.54
CA ALA A 26 -1.54 11.71 -17.38
C ALA A 26 -1.26 11.60 -18.89
N THR A 27 -0.02 11.84 -19.32
CA THR A 27 0.38 11.76 -20.74
C THR A 27 1.04 10.42 -21.10
N VAL A 28 1.20 9.51 -20.14
CA VAL A 28 1.81 8.20 -20.32
C VAL A 28 0.74 7.19 -20.76
N ASP A 29 1.13 6.27 -21.64
CA ASP A 29 0.25 5.19 -22.11
C ASP A 29 -0.41 4.41 -20.95
N PRO A 30 -1.75 4.23 -20.95
CA PRO A 30 -2.48 3.53 -19.89
C PRO A 30 -2.02 2.08 -19.66
N GLN A 31 -1.59 1.35 -20.69
CA GLN A 31 -1.13 -0.03 -20.51
C GLN A 31 0.19 -0.07 -19.73
N LEU A 32 1.12 0.84 -20.05
CA LEU A 32 2.36 0.98 -19.31
C LEU A 32 2.11 1.37 -17.84
N LEU A 33 1.15 2.25 -17.56
CA LEU A 33 0.74 2.60 -16.20
C LEU A 33 0.17 1.41 -15.42
N ASN A 34 -0.60 0.53 -16.06
CA ASN A 34 -1.09 -0.70 -15.43
C ASN A 34 0.04 -1.63 -15.01
N VAL A 35 1.04 -1.82 -15.86
CA VAL A 35 2.23 -2.65 -15.54
C VAL A 35 3.01 -2.03 -14.39
N MET A 36 3.20 -0.70 -14.40
CA MET A 36 3.86 -0.01 -13.29
C MET A 36 3.07 -0.14 -11.99
N PHE A 37 1.74 0.02 -12.04
CA PHE A 37 0.87 -0.17 -10.89
C PHE A 37 1.03 -1.57 -10.28
N VAL A 38 1.03 -2.62 -11.10
CA VAL A 38 1.25 -3.99 -10.62
C VAL A 38 2.61 -4.14 -9.96
N GLY A 39 3.67 -3.53 -10.51
CA GLY A 39 5.00 -3.52 -9.90
C GLY A 39 5.04 -2.82 -8.53
N PHE A 40 4.42 -1.65 -8.42
CA PHE A 40 4.29 -0.94 -7.13
C PHE A 40 3.43 -1.73 -6.15
N MET A 41 2.30 -2.27 -6.60
CA MET A 41 1.40 -3.06 -5.79
C MET A 41 2.09 -4.34 -5.30
N PHE A 42 2.89 -5.01 -6.13
CA PHE A 42 3.68 -6.16 -5.72
C PHE A 42 4.73 -5.79 -4.66
N ALA A 43 5.49 -4.71 -4.88
CA ALA A 43 6.46 -4.23 -3.89
C ALA A 43 5.79 -3.88 -2.55
N PHE A 44 4.62 -3.24 -2.60
CA PHE A 44 3.84 -2.97 -1.41
C PHE A 44 3.22 -4.23 -0.83
N ALA A 45 2.82 -5.23 -1.60
CA ALA A 45 2.29 -6.51 -1.13
C ALA A 45 3.37 -7.46 -0.56
N VAL A 46 4.66 -7.15 -0.74
CA VAL A 46 5.76 -7.77 0.02
C VAL A 46 5.95 -7.05 1.36
N LYS A 47 5.91 -5.71 1.33
CA LYS A 47 6.12 -4.85 2.50
C LYS A 47 4.94 -4.93 3.49
N ALA A 48 3.74 -4.82 2.95
CA ALA A 48 2.49 -5.30 3.52
C ALA A 48 2.55 -6.82 3.47
N PRO A 49 2.47 -7.54 4.59
CA PRO A 49 2.54 -8.98 4.57
C PRO A 49 1.23 -9.59 4.02
N MET A 50 0.95 -9.44 2.72
CA MET A 50 -0.23 -10.04 2.09
C MET A 50 0.03 -11.52 1.80
N TRP A 51 -1.02 -12.32 1.73
CA TRP A 51 -0.90 -13.69 1.22
C TRP A 51 -0.47 -13.67 -0.25
N PRO A 52 0.54 -14.47 -0.68
CA PRO A 52 1.32 -15.48 0.06
C PRO A 52 2.68 -14.99 0.63
N LEU A 53 2.98 -13.70 0.54
CA LEU A 53 4.29 -13.08 0.82
C LEU A 53 4.51 -12.70 2.30
N HIS A 54 3.67 -13.17 3.22
CA HIS A 54 3.63 -12.77 4.63
C HIS A 54 4.57 -13.58 5.55
N SER A 55 5.20 -14.64 5.05
CA SER A 55 5.93 -15.63 5.85
C SER A 55 7.18 -15.10 6.56
N TRP A 56 7.77 -14.01 6.06
CA TRP A 56 8.94 -13.39 6.68
C TRP A 56 8.63 -12.74 8.03
N LEU A 57 7.42 -12.19 8.19
CA LEU A 57 7.08 -11.38 9.36
C LEU A 57 6.97 -12.20 10.66
N PRO A 58 6.26 -13.34 10.71
CA PRO A 58 6.21 -14.17 11.91
C PRO A 58 7.57 -14.73 12.31
N GLY A 59 8.44 -15.03 11.34
CA GLY A 59 9.81 -15.48 11.61
C GLY A 59 10.65 -14.40 12.28
N VAL A 60 10.62 -13.18 11.76
CA VAL A 60 11.34 -12.04 12.36
C VAL A 60 10.79 -11.73 13.76
N ALA A 61 9.46 -11.79 13.94
CA ALA A 61 8.81 -11.56 15.23
C ALA A 61 9.28 -12.50 16.32
N GLN A 62 9.43 -13.79 15.98
CA GLN A 62 9.85 -14.84 16.92
C GLN A 62 11.29 -14.65 17.40
N HIS A 63 12.19 -14.19 16.53
CA HIS A 63 13.63 -14.11 16.82
C HIS A 63 14.08 -12.73 17.32
N ALA A 64 13.27 -11.70 17.16
CA ALA A 64 13.59 -10.34 17.61
C ALA A 64 13.21 -10.12 19.08
N LYS A 65 13.84 -9.14 19.73
CA LYS A 65 13.41 -8.66 21.05
C LYS A 65 11.98 -8.13 20.97
N PRO A 66 11.07 -8.46 21.90
CA PRO A 66 9.66 -8.07 21.84
C PRO A 66 9.43 -6.59 21.53
N THR A 67 10.13 -5.70 22.23
CA THR A 67 10.02 -4.24 22.03
C THR A 67 10.41 -3.83 20.61
N THR A 68 11.48 -4.40 20.07
CA THR A 68 11.95 -4.10 18.71
C THR A 68 11.02 -4.68 17.65
N ALA A 69 10.49 -5.88 17.86
CA ALA A 69 9.54 -6.53 16.96
C ALA A 69 8.25 -5.70 16.80
N VAL A 70 7.67 -5.29 17.94
CA VAL A 70 6.43 -4.49 17.95
C VAL A 70 6.67 -3.11 17.34
N LEU A 71 7.79 -2.45 17.64
CA LEU A 71 8.12 -1.16 17.05
C LEU A 71 8.31 -1.26 15.52
N MET A 72 9.01 -2.30 15.06
CA MET A 72 9.21 -2.55 13.64
C MET A 72 7.88 -2.76 12.92
N MET A 73 7.03 -3.67 13.41
CA MET A 73 5.69 -3.92 12.85
C MET A 73 4.87 -2.64 12.84
N ALA A 74 4.85 -1.92 13.96
CA ALA A 74 4.10 -0.69 14.07
C ALA A 74 4.54 0.31 13.00
N VAL A 75 5.82 0.64 12.88
CA VAL A 75 6.27 1.67 11.93
C VAL A 75 6.17 1.19 10.47
N VAL A 76 6.63 -0.02 10.19
CA VAL A 76 6.67 -0.58 8.83
C VAL A 76 5.28 -0.65 8.21
N ASP A 77 4.29 -1.08 8.98
CA ASP A 77 2.91 -1.19 8.48
C ASP A 77 2.33 0.18 8.13
N LYS A 78 2.55 1.21 8.97
CA LYS A 78 2.00 2.55 8.70
C LYS A 78 2.68 3.20 7.51
N VAL A 79 4.00 3.03 7.36
CA VAL A 79 4.72 3.51 6.18
C VAL A 79 4.23 2.80 4.92
N GLY A 80 3.99 1.48 4.97
CA GLY A 80 3.43 0.72 3.86
C GLY A 80 2.05 1.23 3.43
N THR A 81 1.15 1.41 4.40
CA THR A 81 -0.21 1.94 4.17
C THR A 81 -0.18 3.35 3.58
N TYR A 82 0.66 4.24 4.13
CA TYR A 82 0.85 5.58 3.60
C TYR A 82 1.39 5.56 2.17
N ALA A 83 2.39 4.72 1.89
CA ALA A 83 2.97 4.59 0.56
C ALA A 83 1.94 4.07 -0.46
N MET A 84 1.09 3.13 -0.06
CA MET A 84 0.03 2.63 -0.95
C MET A 84 -1.00 3.71 -1.27
N LEU A 85 -1.45 4.48 -0.28
CA LEU A 85 -2.33 5.63 -0.48
C LEU A 85 -1.68 6.72 -1.35
N ARG A 86 -0.39 7.00 -1.11
CA ARG A 86 0.33 8.07 -1.80
C ARG A 86 0.70 7.67 -3.23
N TYR A 87 1.21 6.48 -3.46
CA TYR A 87 1.75 6.07 -4.76
C TYR A 87 0.69 5.40 -5.63
N CYS A 88 0.01 4.36 -5.12
CA CYS A 88 -0.95 3.61 -5.93
C CYS A 88 -2.13 4.48 -6.35
N LEU A 89 -2.78 5.16 -5.39
CA LEU A 89 -3.99 5.92 -5.68
C LEU A 89 -3.75 7.29 -6.36
N GLN A 90 -2.59 7.92 -6.14
CA GLN A 90 -2.32 9.26 -6.71
C GLN A 90 -1.64 9.20 -8.07
N LEU A 91 -0.66 8.31 -8.29
CA LEU A 91 -0.04 8.18 -9.62
C LEU A 91 -0.88 7.35 -10.58
N PHE A 92 -1.61 6.35 -10.09
CA PHE A 92 -2.30 5.37 -10.95
C PHE A 92 -3.80 5.25 -10.59
N PRO A 93 -4.59 6.34 -10.69
CA PRO A 93 -5.98 6.35 -10.26
C PRO A 93 -6.88 5.37 -11.03
N ASP A 94 -6.67 5.20 -12.34
CA ASP A 94 -7.52 4.34 -13.17
C ASP A 94 -7.09 2.86 -13.10
N ALA A 95 -5.79 2.59 -13.02
CA ALA A 95 -5.27 1.25 -12.72
C ALA A 95 -5.78 0.77 -11.35
N SER A 96 -5.74 1.65 -10.34
CA SER A 96 -6.25 1.33 -8.99
C SER A 96 -7.71 0.89 -8.99
N LYS A 97 -8.57 1.52 -9.81
CA LYS A 97 -9.98 1.11 -9.96
C LYS A 97 -10.12 -0.24 -10.63
N SER A 98 -9.38 -0.49 -11.71
CA SER A 98 -9.47 -1.74 -12.46
C SER A 98 -8.97 -2.94 -11.64
N PHE A 99 -7.92 -2.76 -10.84
CA PHE A 99 -7.34 -3.83 -10.01
C PHE A 99 -7.92 -3.90 -8.60
N ALA A 100 -8.78 -2.96 -8.19
CA ALA A 100 -9.47 -2.96 -6.90
C ALA A 100 -10.13 -4.30 -6.53
N PRO A 101 -10.90 -4.97 -7.41
CA PRO A 101 -11.54 -6.25 -7.04
C PRO A 101 -10.53 -7.36 -6.78
N VAL A 102 -9.44 -7.43 -7.57
CA VAL A 102 -8.39 -8.44 -7.41
C VAL A 102 -7.65 -8.23 -6.09
N ILE A 103 -7.28 -6.99 -5.78
CA ILE A 103 -6.59 -6.64 -4.54
C ILE A 103 -7.50 -6.87 -3.32
N SER A 104 -8.80 -6.58 -3.46
CA SER A 104 -9.79 -6.82 -2.40
C SER A 104 -9.96 -8.31 -2.13
N ALA A 105 -10.00 -9.15 -3.17
CA ALA A 105 -10.02 -10.61 -3.01
C ALA A 105 -8.75 -11.10 -2.28
N LEU A 106 -7.57 -10.60 -2.67
CA LEU A 106 -6.31 -10.94 -2.00
C LEU A 106 -6.28 -10.49 -0.53
N ALA A 107 -6.86 -9.33 -0.23
CA ALA A 107 -6.99 -8.82 1.13
C ALA A 107 -7.90 -9.71 1.99
N VAL A 108 -9.04 -10.16 1.45
CA VAL A 108 -9.94 -11.10 2.13
C VAL A 108 -9.25 -12.44 2.39
N VAL A 109 -8.54 -12.99 1.40
CA VAL A 109 -7.75 -14.23 1.58
C VAL A 109 -6.72 -14.04 2.67
N THR A 110 -6.03 -12.89 2.70
CA THR A 110 -5.05 -12.58 3.74
C THR A 110 -5.70 -12.59 5.12
N ILE A 111 -6.83 -11.89 5.31
CA ILE A 111 -7.56 -11.82 6.58
C ILE A 111 -7.92 -13.21 7.10
N ILE A 112 -8.54 -14.03 6.25
CA ILE A 112 -9.04 -15.35 6.65
C ILE A 112 -7.86 -16.29 6.93
N TYR A 113 -6.88 -16.32 6.03
CA TYR A 113 -5.71 -17.20 6.15
C TYR A 113 -4.92 -16.91 7.44
N SER A 114 -4.57 -15.64 7.69
CA SER A 114 -3.78 -15.30 8.88
C SER A 114 -4.57 -15.52 10.18
N ALA A 115 -5.89 -15.33 10.18
CA ALA A 115 -6.74 -15.64 11.33
C ALA A 115 -6.73 -17.14 11.66
N ILE A 116 -6.86 -18.01 10.66
CA ILE A 116 -6.80 -19.46 10.86
C ILE A 116 -5.42 -19.89 11.36
N VAL A 117 -4.34 -19.38 10.76
CA VAL A 117 -2.97 -19.73 11.14
C VAL A 117 -2.61 -19.19 12.53
N ALA A 118 -3.18 -18.05 12.95
CA ALA A 118 -2.98 -17.49 14.28
C ALA A 118 -3.47 -18.42 15.40
N ILE A 119 -4.61 -19.11 15.19
CA ILE A 119 -5.19 -20.04 16.18
C ILE A 119 -4.24 -21.22 16.45
N GLY A 120 -3.47 -21.65 15.45
CA GLY A 120 -2.50 -22.74 15.56
C GLY A 120 -1.12 -22.32 16.10
N GLN A 121 -0.88 -21.05 16.45
CA GLN A 121 0.42 -20.62 16.96
C GLN A 121 0.57 -20.91 18.45
N THR A 122 1.69 -21.52 18.84
CA THR A 122 2.08 -21.74 20.24
C THR A 122 2.93 -20.62 20.82
N ASP A 123 3.54 -19.79 19.97
CA ASP A 123 4.38 -18.65 20.36
C ASP A 123 3.59 -17.34 20.29
N VAL A 124 3.67 -16.55 21.37
CA VAL A 124 2.90 -15.30 21.51
C VAL A 124 3.33 -14.26 20.47
N MET A 125 4.61 -14.15 20.14
CA MET A 125 5.10 -13.15 19.17
C MET A 125 4.67 -13.50 17.75
N ARG A 126 4.67 -14.80 17.39
CA ARG A 126 4.11 -15.27 16.12
C ARG A 126 2.61 -15.02 16.04
N LEU A 127 1.87 -15.25 17.13
CA LEU A 127 0.44 -14.97 17.20
C LEU A 127 0.17 -13.48 16.96
N ILE A 128 0.89 -12.58 17.64
CA ILE A 128 0.77 -11.12 17.46
C ILE A 128 1.10 -10.73 16.01
N ALA A 129 2.10 -11.36 15.38
CA ALA A 129 2.45 -11.11 13.99
C ALA A 129 1.29 -11.50 13.04
N TYR A 130 0.68 -12.68 13.20
CA TYR A 130 -0.45 -13.10 12.37
C TYR A 130 -1.70 -12.23 12.57
N VAL A 131 -1.98 -11.78 13.80
CA VAL A 131 -3.07 -10.82 14.06
C VAL A 131 -2.80 -9.48 13.37
N SER A 132 -1.53 -9.04 13.35
CA SER A 132 -1.12 -7.81 12.66
C SER A 132 -1.29 -7.94 11.14
N ILE A 133 -0.97 -9.12 10.57
CA ILE A 133 -1.24 -9.47 9.17
C ILE A 133 -2.74 -9.37 8.85
N SER A 134 -3.61 -9.91 9.71
CA SER A 134 -5.06 -9.81 9.54
C SER A 134 -5.54 -8.36 9.55
N HIS A 135 -5.08 -7.55 10.51
CA HIS A 135 -5.40 -6.11 10.56
C HIS A 135 -4.93 -5.37 9.31
N TYR A 136 -3.74 -5.69 8.80
CA TYR A 136 -3.26 -5.10 7.57
C TYR A 136 -4.17 -5.45 6.39
N GLY A 137 -4.63 -6.71 6.29
CA GLY A 137 -5.62 -7.13 5.30
C GLY A 137 -6.88 -6.27 5.32
N PHE A 138 -7.41 -5.94 6.51
CA PHE A 138 -8.54 -5.01 6.64
C PHE A 138 -8.22 -3.60 6.14
N ILE A 139 -7.01 -3.10 6.40
CA ILE A 139 -6.58 -1.78 5.90
C ILE A 139 -6.54 -1.78 4.36
N VAL A 140 -5.95 -2.80 3.73
CA VAL A 140 -5.91 -2.91 2.26
C VAL A 140 -7.31 -3.00 1.67
N LEU A 141 -8.18 -3.83 2.28
CA LEU A 141 -9.57 -3.94 1.86
C LEU A 141 -10.28 -2.59 1.95
N GLY A 142 -10.08 -1.84 3.04
CA GLY A 142 -10.65 -0.50 3.20
C GLY A 142 -10.15 0.53 2.18
N ILE A 143 -8.87 0.46 1.78
CA ILE A 143 -8.29 1.33 0.75
C ILE A 143 -8.92 1.08 -0.63
N PHE A 144 -9.04 -0.19 -1.01
CA PHE A 144 -9.48 -0.60 -2.35
C PHE A 144 -10.99 -0.90 -2.44
N ALA A 145 -11.73 -0.88 -1.33
CA ALA A 145 -13.19 -0.96 -1.34
C ALA A 145 -13.84 0.27 -2.02
N MET A 146 -13.09 1.36 -2.25
CA MET A 146 -13.52 2.57 -2.98
C MET A 146 -14.91 3.10 -2.53
N THR A 147 -15.25 2.92 -1.26
CA THR A 147 -16.55 3.35 -0.72
C THR A 147 -16.65 4.89 -0.76
N SER A 148 -17.88 5.41 -0.81
CA SER A 148 -18.16 6.87 -0.83
C SER A 148 -17.42 7.62 0.29
N GLN A 149 -17.20 6.98 1.43
CA GLN A 149 -16.50 7.52 2.59
C GLN A 149 -14.98 7.66 2.37
N GLY A 150 -14.34 6.77 1.60
CA GLY A 150 -12.93 6.87 1.21
C GLY A 150 -12.66 7.98 0.20
N GLN A 151 -13.64 8.29 -0.66
CA GLN A 151 -13.59 9.43 -1.59
C GLN A 151 -13.73 10.78 -0.85
N SER A 152 -14.57 10.83 0.19
CA SER A 152 -14.75 12.04 1.03
C SER A 152 -13.48 12.42 1.79
N ALA A 153 -12.73 11.44 2.31
CA ALA A 153 -11.44 11.69 2.96
C ALA A 153 -10.41 12.29 1.98
N ARG A 154 -10.32 11.77 0.75
CA ARG A 154 -9.46 12.30 -0.32
C ARG A 154 -9.79 13.75 -0.68
N ARG A 155 -11.06 14.13 -0.61
CA ARG A 155 -11.54 15.49 -0.90
C ARG A 155 -11.24 16.47 0.23
N CYS A 156 -11.41 16.05 1.49
CA CYS A 156 -11.24 16.90 2.67
C CYS A 156 -9.76 17.23 2.97
N THR A 157 -8.85 16.26 2.79
CA THR A 157 -7.41 16.49 3.00
C THR A 157 -6.78 17.33 1.88
N TRP A 158 -7.36 17.30 0.67
CA TRP A 158 -6.79 18.01 -0.48
C TRP A 158 -7.27 19.45 -0.60
N SER A 159 -8.52 19.75 -0.23
CA SER A 159 -9.00 21.13 -0.19
C SER A 159 -8.29 21.99 0.88
N THR A 160 -7.79 21.37 1.96
CA THR A 160 -7.08 22.06 3.05
C THR A 160 -5.57 22.19 2.81
N MET A 161 -4.95 21.32 2.01
CA MET A 161 -3.53 21.45 1.63
C MET A 161 -3.30 22.29 0.37
N ALA A 162 -4.31 22.46 -0.49
CA ALA A 162 -4.20 23.25 -1.72
C ALA A 162 -4.49 24.75 -1.54
N SER A 163 -4.97 25.18 -0.37
CA SER A 163 -5.17 26.60 -0.07
C SER A 163 -3.84 27.28 0.27
N PRO A 164 -3.38 28.30 -0.47
CA PRO A 164 -2.22 29.09 -0.09
C PRO A 164 -2.49 29.79 1.26
N PRO A 165 -1.45 30.02 2.09
CA PRO A 165 -1.62 30.70 3.36
C PRO A 165 -2.16 32.12 3.16
N PRO A 166 -3.08 32.61 4.02
CA PRO A 166 -3.53 33.99 3.98
C PRO A 166 -2.35 34.93 4.25
N ARG A 167 -2.32 36.06 3.53
CA ARG A 167 -1.28 37.09 3.61
C ARG A 167 -1.30 37.83 4.94
#